data_AF-A0A0C9ZVB4-F1
#
_entry.id   AF-A0A0C9ZVB4-F1
#
_cell.length_a   1.000
_cell.length_b   1.000
_cell.length_c   1.000
_cell.angle_alpha   90.00
_cell.angle_beta   90.00
_cell.angle_gamma   90.00
#
_symmetry.space_group_name_H-M   'P 1'
#
loop_
_entity.id
_entity.type
_entity.pdbx_description
1 polymer ?
#
loop_
_entity_poly.entity_id
_entity_poly.type
_entity_poly.pdbx_seq_one_letter_code
_entity_poly.pdbx_strand_id
1 'polypeptide(L)'
;MPSATDAESIINEYVKHIQPFFLILVANTALSASLFTLLVVLLTLSTKESRRRPVFRLNVLAICIALTMGIMFGFGDAKGILKGANQLSAAYYLTSMAFIIFAPLLSDSILLTRLFALYPLSSTSWVTLLKIYAFPFCVKCARIVVLILFLNDYSKIFITRDGIALFSNPNLIAEWALQIADNT
;
A
#
# COMPACT_ATOMS: atom_id res chain seq x y z
N MET A 1 37.87 33.06 10.64
CA MET A 1 37.02 32.22 11.53
C MET A 1 35.72 31.96 10.78
N PRO A 2 35.28 30.71 10.59
CA PRO A 2 33.95 30.46 10.04
C PRO A 2 32.91 31.07 10.98
N SER A 3 31.93 31.81 10.44
CA SER A 3 30.92 32.49 11.24
C SER A 3 29.97 31.46 11.85
N ALA A 4 29.57 31.63 13.12
CA ALA A 4 28.57 30.77 13.76
C ALA A 4 27.24 30.74 12.96
N THR A 5 26.94 31.80 12.22
CA THR A 5 25.79 31.93 11.32
C THR A 5 25.82 30.94 10.14
N ASP A 6 27.02 30.54 9.70
CA ASP A 6 27.18 29.57 8.60
C ASP A 6 26.91 28.14 9.07
N ALA A 7 27.24 27.82 10.33
CA ALA A 7 26.97 26.50 10.90
C ALA A 7 25.46 26.30 11.15
N GLU A 8 24.76 27.32 11.66
CA GLU A 8 23.31 27.26 11.89
C GLU A 8 22.52 27.13 10.58
N SER A 9 22.97 27.80 9.50
CA SER A 9 22.30 27.70 8.19
C SER A 9 22.43 26.30 7.59
N ILE A 10 23.61 25.68 7.67
CA ILE A 10 23.86 24.30 7.21
C ILE A 10 23.02 23.29 8.01
N ILE A 11 22.94 23.44 9.33
CA ILE A 11 22.13 22.57 10.19
C ILE A 11 20.65 22.69 9.84
N ASN A 12 20.14 23.91 9.66
CA ASN A 12 18.74 24.14 9.32
C ASN A 12 18.37 23.60 7.94
N GLU A 13 19.28 23.69 6.97
CA GLU A 13 19.10 23.11 5.63
C GLU A 13 19.05 21.57 5.70
N TYR A 14 19.96 20.97 6.47
CA TYR A 14 19.99 19.52 6.69
C TYR A 14 18.72 19.01 7.39
N VAL A 15 18.26 19.71 8.43
CA VAL A 15 17.01 19.37 9.15
C VAL A 15 15.81 19.46 8.21
N LYS A 16 15.70 20.52 7.39
CA LYS A 16 14.62 20.66 6.40
C LYS A 16 14.61 19.51 5.40
N HIS A 17 15.78 19.01 5.00
CA HIS A 17 15.87 17.89 4.07
C HIS A 17 15.43 16.55 4.71
N ILE A 18 15.72 16.34 6.00
CA ILE A 18 15.44 15.06 6.68
C ILE A 18 14.05 14.96 7.28
N GLN A 19 13.52 16.08 7.77
CA GLN A 19 12.23 16.16 8.45
C GLN A 19 11.09 15.38 7.75
N PRO A 20 10.86 15.51 6.42
CA PRO A 20 9.77 14.76 5.77
C PRO A 20 9.99 13.24 5.81
N PHE A 21 11.20 12.77 5.53
CA PHE A 21 11.53 11.33 5.57
C PHE A 21 11.43 10.77 6.99
N PHE A 22 11.86 11.54 7.99
CA PHE A 22 11.77 11.13 9.38
C PHE A 22 10.32 11.00 9.86
N LEU A 23 9.45 11.96 9.51
CA LEU A 23 8.03 11.91 9.86
C LEU A 23 7.35 10.68 9.23
N ILE A 24 7.60 10.41 7.95
CA ILE A 24 7.06 9.24 7.25
C ILE A 24 7.59 7.95 7.88
N LEU A 25 8.89 7.89 8.18
CA LEU A 25 9.52 6.73 8.81
C LEU A 25 8.89 6.42 10.17
N VAL A 26 8.70 7.43 11.03
CA VAL A 26 8.08 7.27 12.35
C VAL A 26 6.63 6.80 12.23
N ALA A 27 5.85 7.42 11.35
CA ALA A 27 4.45 7.05 11.13
C ALA A 27 4.33 5.59 10.63
N ASN A 28 5.15 5.23 9.65
CA ASN A 28 5.19 3.88 9.08
C ASN A 28 5.63 2.83 10.12
N THR A 29 6.60 3.16 10.98
CA THR A 29 7.05 2.28 12.06
C THR A 29 5.94 2.05 13.09
N ALA A 30 5.23 3.10 13.50
CA ALA A 30 4.11 3.00 14.44
C ALA A 30 2.96 2.14 13.87
N LEU A 31 2.60 2.35 12.59
CA LEU A 31 1.59 1.56 11.89
C LEU A 31 2.03 0.09 11.72
N SER A 32 3.30 -0.15 11.40
CA SER A 32 3.83 -1.51 11.28
C SER A 32 3.83 -2.24 12.63
N ALA A 33 4.17 -1.55 13.72
CA ALA A 33 4.14 -2.12 15.06
C ALA A 33 2.71 -2.49 15.50
N SER A 34 1.72 -1.65 15.17
CA SER A 34 0.32 -1.93 15.49
C SER A 34 -0.23 -3.10 14.66
N LEU A 35 0.10 -3.18 13.36
CA LEU A 35 -0.23 -4.32 12.50
C LEU A 35 0.40 -5.62 12.98
N PHE A 36 1.66 -5.58 13.40
CA PHE A 36 2.34 -6.73 13.97
C PHE A 36 1.67 -7.20 15.26
N THR A 37 1.32 -6.27 16.14
CA THR A 37 0.58 -6.59 17.38
C THR A 37 -0.77 -7.23 17.05
N LEU A 38 -1.49 -6.68 16.06
CA LEU A 38 -2.76 -7.22 15.59
C LEU A 38 -2.60 -8.65 15.01
N LEU A 39 -1.51 -8.92 14.29
CA LEU A 39 -1.18 -10.26 13.80
C LEU A 39 -0.99 -11.25 14.96
N VAL A 40 -0.22 -10.87 15.98
CA VAL A 40 0.02 -11.69 17.17
C VAL A 40 -1.29 -11.97 17.91
N VAL A 41 -2.12 -10.94 18.11
CA VAL A 41 -3.44 -11.07 18.74
C VAL A 41 -4.36 -11.98 17.92
N LEU A 42 -4.38 -11.83 16.58
CA LEU A 42 -5.15 -12.73 15.71
C LEU A 42 -4.69 -14.17 15.82
N LEU A 43 -3.38 -14.43 15.84
CA LEU A 43 -2.85 -15.79 15.90
C LEU A 43 -3.10 -16.45 17.27
N THR A 44 -2.98 -15.67 18.35
CA THR A 44 -3.16 -16.15 19.74
C THR A 44 -4.63 -16.36 20.08
N LEU A 45 -5.52 -15.44 19.71
CA LEU A 45 -6.95 -15.53 20.00
C LEU A 45 -7.73 -16.39 18.98
N SER A 46 -7.12 -16.79 17.86
CA SER A 46 -7.80 -17.60 16.84
C SER A 46 -7.91 -19.07 17.24
N THR A 47 -9.16 -19.52 17.38
CA THR A 47 -9.54 -20.92 17.62
C THR A 47 -9.34 -21.79 16.38
N LYS A 48 -9.19 -23.12 16.56
CA LYS A 48 -9.02 -24.09 15.46
C LYS A 48 -10.15 -24.01 14.42
N GLU A 49 -11.37 -23.73 14.87
CA GLU A 49 -12.56 -23.49 14.04
C GLU A 49 -12.42 -22.22 13.18
N SER A 50 -11.93 -21.12 13.76
CA SER A 50 -11.73 -19.84 13.06
C SER A 50 -10.64 -19.92 11.99
N ARG A 51 -9.55 -20.67 12.24
CA ARG A 51 -8.43 -20.84 11.28
C ARG A 51 -8.80 -21.56 9.98
N ARG A 52 -9.91 -22.30 9.97
CA ARG A 52 -10.43 -22.96 8.75
C ARG A 52 -11.21 -22.00 7.85
N ARG A 53 -11.64 -20.85 8.37
CA ARG A 53 -12.39 -19.87 7.58
C ARG A 53 -11.45 -19.12 6.61
N PRO A 54 -11.84 -18.94 5.35
CA PRO A 54 -11.03 -18.23 4.36
C PRO A 54 -10.72 -16.79 4.78
N VAL A 55 -11.65 -16.14 5.49
CA VAL A 55 -11.49 -14.80 6.07
C VAL A 55 -10.24 -14.69 6.93
N PHE A 56 -9.95 -15.71 7.75
CA PHE A 56 -8.79 -15.69 8.65
C PHE A 56 -7.48 -15.72 7.86
N ARG A 57 -7.40 -16.57 6.83
CA ARG A 57 -6.21 -16.68 5.96
C ARG A 57 -5.97 -15.40 5.17
N LEU A 58 -7.03 -14.80 4.64
CA LEU A 58 -6.95 -13.52 3.93
C LEU A 58 -6.50 -12.38 4.85
N ASN A 59 -7.00 -12.33 6.09
CA ASN A 59 -6.54 -11.35 7.09
C ASN A 59 -5.05 -11.50 7.40
N VAL A 60 -4.58 -12.72 7.66
CA VAL A 60 -3.16 -12.97 7.93
C VAL A 60 -2.31 -12.56 6.72
N LEU A 61 -2.72 -12.94 5.52
CA LEU A 61 -1.99 -12.59 4.29
C LEU A 61 -1.93 -11.08 4.05
N ALA A 62 -3.04 -10.36 4.28
CA ALA A 62 -3.07 -8.91 4.16
C ALA A 62 -2.16 -8.21 5.16
N ILE A 63 -2.15 -8.66 6.42
CA ILE A 63 -1.25 -8.10 7.44
C ILE A 63 0.21 -8.37 7.09
N CYS A 64 0.55 -9.59 6.62
CA CYS A 64 1.90 -9.90 6.18
C CYS A 64 2.35 -9.01 5.00
N ILE A 65 1.46 -8.74 4.05
CA ILE A 65 1.78 -7.88 2.90
C ILE A 65 1.93 -6.42 3.35
N ALA A 66 1.04 -5.92 4.21
CA ALA A 66 1.15 -4.58 4.78
C ALA A 66 2.45 -4.40 5.60
N LEU A 67 2.86 -5.42 6.36
CA LEU A 67 4.14 -5.41 7.07
C LEU A 67 5.34 -5.40 6.11
N THR A 68 5.29 -6.22 5.06
CA THR A 68 6.35 -6.26 4.03
C THR A 68 6.49 -4.90 3.34
N MET A 69 5.35 -4.28 3.01
CA MET A 69 5.30 -2.93 2.48
C MET A 69 5.91 -1.92 3.45
N GLY A 70 5.52 -1.96 4.73
CA GLY A 70 6.08 -1.09 5.77
C GLY A 70 7.60 -1.21 5.89
N ILE A 71 8.14 -2.43 5.88
CA ILE A 71 9.59 -2.67 5.90
C ILE A 71 10.28 -2.10 4.66
N MET A 72 9.70 -2.31 3.47
CA MET A 72 10.23 -1.74 2.24
C MET A 72 10.29 -0.21 2.32
N PHE A 73 9.16 0.45 2.61
CA PHE A 73 9.09 1.91 2.72
C PHE A 73 10.09 2.45 3.75
N GLY A 74 10.16 1.86 4.93
CA GLY A 74 11.11 2.27 5.96
C GLY A 74 12.57 2.14 5.52
N PHE A 75 12.90 1.09 4.75
CA PHE A 75 14.23 0.94 4.16
C PHE A 75 14.53 2.01 3.09
N GLY A 76 13.55 2.36 2.27
CA GLY A 76 13.65 3.47 1.31
C GLY A 76 13.89 4.81 1.98
N ASP A 77 13.10 5.13 3.01
CA ASP A 77 13.22 6.38 3.76
C ASP A 77 14.56 6.47 4.49
N ALA A 78 14.99 5.39 5.13
CA ALA A 78 16.30 5.31 5.78
C ALA A 78 17.45 5.52 4.77
N LYS A 79 17.35 4.95 3.57
CA LYS A 79 18.32 5.20 2.49
C LYS A 79 18.27 6.64 1.98
N GLY A 80 17.08 7.24 1.89
CA GLY A 80 16.90 8.64 1.54
C GLY A 80 17.62 9.57 2.51
N ILE A 81 17.52 9.29 3.82
CA ILE A 81 18.20 10.04 4.89
C ILE A 81 19.72 9.83 4.84
N LEU A 82 20.19 8.59 4.65
CA LEU A 82 21.61 8.23 4.74
C LEU A 82 22.44 8.52 3.48
N LYS A 83 21.86 8.39 2.29
CA LYS A 83 22.61 8.42 1.01
C LYS A 83 21.98 9.29 -0.08
N GLY A 84 20.85 9.92 0.20
CA GLY A 84 20.07 10.70 -0.78
C GLY A 84 19.24 9.82 -1.72
N ALA A 85 18.10 10.37 -2.20
CA ALA A 85 17.07 9.64 -2.94
C ALA A 85 17.52 8.98 -4.26
N ASN A 86 18.66 9.39 -4.82
CA ASN A 86 19.12 8.98 -6.16
C ASN A 86 19.74 7.56 -6.23
N GLN A 87 19.80 6.80 -5.13
CA GLN A 87 20.41 5.45 -5.11
C GLN A 87 19.41 4.28 -5.10
N LEU A 88 18.11 4.54 -5.15
CA LEU A 88 17.11 3.47 -5.20
C LEU A 88 16.94 2.97 -6.64
N SER A 89 16.98 1.64 -6.82
CA SER A 89 16.82 1.00 -8.14
C SER A 89 15.37 1.14 -8.65
N ALA A 90 15.19 1.20 -9.96
CA ALA A 90 13.87 1.19 -10.62
C ALA A 90 12.99 0.03 -10.13
N ALA A 91 13.58 -1.15 -9.91
CA ALA A 91 12.88 -2.31 -9.39
C ALA A 91 12.28 -2.06 -8.00
N TYR A 92 12.99 -1.32 -7.14
CA TYR A 92 12.49 -0.99 -5.81
C TYR A 92 11.24 -0.10 -5.89
N TYR A 93 11.25 0.92 -6.75
CA TYR A 93 10.08 1.78 -6.95
C TYR A 93 8.89 1.00 -7.54
N LEU A 94 9.15 0.14 -8.52
CA LEU A 94 8.12 -0.68 -9.17
C LEU A 94 7.45 -1.61 -8.15
N THR A 95 8.26 -2.32 -7.35
CA THR A 95 7.76 -3.20 -6.30
C THR A 95 7.02 -2.43 -5.21
N SER A 96 7.52 -1.26 -4.80
CA SER A 96 6.86 -0.42 -3.80
C SER A 96 5.49 0.06 -4.28
N MET A 97 5.38 0.48 -5.54
CA MET A 97 4.11 0.88 -6.16
C MET A 97 3.13 -0.29 -6.27
N ALA A 98 3.62 -1.47 -6.67
CA ALA A 98 2.79 -2.67 -6.68
C ALA A 98 2.21 -2.95 -5.29
N PHE A 99 3.01 -2.84 -4.23
CA PHE A 99 2.55 -3.02 -2.85
C PHE A 99 1.54 -1.95 -2.39
N ILE A 100 1.75 -0.68 -2.74
CA ILE A 100 0.79 0.41 -2.42
C ILE A 100 -0.61 0.08 -2.91
N ILE A 101 -0.72 -0.44 -4.13
CA ILE A 101 -2.02 -0.66 -4.76
C ILE A 101 -2.59 -2.04 -4.39
N PHE A 102 -1.72 -3.02 -4.10
CA PHE A 102 -2.16 -4.34 -3.66
C PHE A 102 -2.76 -4.34 -2.24
N ALA A 103 -2.31 -3.45 -1.36
CA ALA A 103 -2.84 -3.30 -0.01
C ALA A 103 -4.36 -2.98 0.02
N PRO A 104 -4.88 -1.97 -0.69
CA PRO A 104 -6.32 -1.70 -0.76
C PRO A 104 -7.10 -2.87 -1.37
N LEU A 105 -6.60 -3.50 -2.45
CA LEU A 105 -7.25 -4.66 -3.07
C LEU A 105 -7.48 -5.82 -2.08
N LEU A 106 -6.52 -6.05 -1.17
CA LEU A 106 -6.65 -7.06 -0.12
C LEU A 106 -7.64 -6.63 0.97
N SER A 107 -7.63 -5.36 1.37
CA SER A 107 -8.58 -4.81 2.35
C SER A 107 -10.02 -4.97 1.85
N ASP A 108 -10.28 -4.62 0.59
CA ASP A 108 -11.60 -4.73 -0.04
C ASP A 108 -12.02 -6.19 -0.22
N SER A 109 -11.05 -7.09 -0.43
CA SER A 109 -11.31 -8.53 -0.50
C SER A 109 -11.64 -9.13 0.87
N ILE A 110 -11.04 -8.62 1.95
CA ILE A 110 -11.39 -9.00 3.33
C ILE A 110 -12.79 -8.54 3.69
N LEU A 111 -13.15 -7.28 3.35
CA LEU A 111 -14.49 -6.73 3.57
C LEU A 111 -15.56 -7.56 2.86
N LEU A 112 -15.34 -7.89 1.58
CA LEU A 112 -16.22 -8.80 0.83
C LEU A 112 -16.36 -10.17 1.50
N THR A 113 -15.24 -10.76 1.92
CA THR A 113 -15.26 -12.10 2.54
C THR A 113 -15.96 -12.08 3.91
N ARG A 114 -15.83 -10.97 4.66
CA ARG A 114 -16.58 -10.75 5.91
C ARG A 114 -18.08 -10.57 5.64
N LEU A 115 -18.45 -9.87 4.58
CA LEU A 115 -19.85 -9.73 4.16
C LEU A 115 -20.47 -11.09 3.81
N PHE A 116 -19.73 -11.96 3.11
CA PHE A 116 -20.15 -13.35 2.85
C PHE A 116 -20.35 -14.18 4.12
N ALA A 117 -19.54 -13.96 5.16
CA ALA A 117 -19.70 -14.66 6.43
C ALA A 117 -20.91 -14.16 7.23
N LEU A 118 -21.33 -12.90 7.02
CA LEU A 118 -22.45 -12.27 7.72
C LEU A 118 -23.80 -12.48 7.00
N TYR A 119 -23.80 -12.54 5.66
CA TYR A 119 -24.97 -12.87 4.83
C TYR A 119 -24.84 -14.28 4.26
N PRO A 120 -25.32 -15.32 4.97
CA PRO A 120 -25.18 -16.69 4.53
C PRO A 120 -25.92 -16.93 3.21
N LEU A 121 -25.21 -17.52 2.25
CA LEU A 121 -25.68 -17.99 0.93
C LEU A 121 -26.94 -18.88 0.97
N SER A 122 -27.35 -19.36 2.13
CA SER A 122 -28.52 -20.23 2.31
C SER A 122 -29.85 -19.48 2.31
N SER A 123 -29.87 -18.16 2.49
CA SER A 123 -31.12 -17.38 2.63
C SER A 123 -31.37 -16.36 1.51
N THR A 124 -30.41 -16.17 0.60
CA THR A 124 -30.48 -15.11 -0.44
C THR A 124 -30.24 -15.71 -1.81
N SER A 125 -31.03 -15.27 -2.81
CA SER A 125 -30.93 -15.82 -4.16
C SER A 125 -29.53 -15.59 -4.76
N TRP A 126 -28.95 -16.65 -5.33
CA TRP A 126 -27.62 -16.62 -5.97
C TRP A 126 -27.49 -15.52 -7.03
N VAL A 127 -28.60 -15.16 -7.71
CA VAL A 127 -28.65 -14.13 -8.74
C VAL A 127 -28.53 -12.72 -8.16
N THR A 128 -29.15 -12.47 -6.99
CA THR A 128 -29.03 -11.19 -6.28
C THR A 128 -27.62 -11.00 -5.74
N LEU A 129 -27.04 -12.07 -5.17
CA LEU A 129 -25.63 -12.11 -4.79
C LEU A 129 -24.75 -11.78 -6.00
N LEU A 130 -24.88 -12.50 -7.12
CA LEU A 130 -24.03 -12.28 -8.28
C LEU A 130 -24.09 -10.84 -8.81
N LYS A 131 -25.27 -10.20 -8.78
CA LYS A 131 -25.43 -8.78 -9.18
C LYS A 131 -24.72 -7.81 -8.23
N ILE A 132 -24.80 -8.02 -6.92
CA ILE A 132 -24.13 -7.17 -5.93
C ILE A 132 -22.61 -7.35 -6.00
N TYR A 133 -22.14 -8.57 -6.27
CA TYR A 133 -20.70 -8.89 -6.32
C TYR A 133 -20.04 -8.64 -7.67
N ALA A 134 -20.82 -8.64 -8.77
CA ALA A 134 -20.29 -8.37 -10.10
C ALA A 134 -19.68 -6.96 -10.20
N PHE A 135 -20.27 -5.96 -9.53
CA PHE A 135 -19.75 -4.60 -9.53
C PHE A 135 -18.38 -4.48 -8.84
N PRO A 136 -18.19 -4.87 -7.56
CA PRO A 136 -16.87 -4.86 -6.91
C PRO A 136 -15.84 -5.75 -7.63
N PHE A 137 -16.28 -6.88 -8.20
CA PHE A 137 -15.38 -7.75 -8.96
C PHE A 137 -14.91 -7.09 -10.26
N CYS A 138 -15.81 -6.42 -10.98
CA CYS A 138 -15.48 -5.70 -12.21
C CYS A 138 -14.52 -4.53 -11.92
N VAL A 139 -14.77 -3.77 -10.85
CA VAL A 139 -13.89 -2.69 -10.38
C VAL A 139 -12.50 -3.23 -10.04
N LYS A 140 -12.39 -4.40 -9.39
CA LYS A 140 -11.11 -5.05 -9.11
C LYS A 140 -10.36 -5.47 -10.38
N CYS A 141 -11.06 -6.10 -11.33
CA CYS A 141 -10.46 -6.45 -12.62
C CYS A 141 -9.99 -5.20 -13.38
N ALA A 142 -10.77 -4.12 -13.37
CA ALA A 142 -10.39 -2.85 -13.97
C ALA A 142 -9.13 -2.27 -13.30
N ARG A 143 -9.05 -2.28 -11.96
CA ARG A 143 -7.85 -1.84 -11.22
C ARG A 143 -6.62 -2.66 -11.57
N ILE A 144 -6.73 -3.99 -11.72
CA ILE A 144 -5.61 -4.84 -12.16
C ILE A 144 -5.15 -4.47 -13.58
N VAL A 145 -6.09 -4.22 -14.50
CA VAL A 145 -5.75 -3.84 -15.88
C VAL A 145 -5.04 -2.48 -15.91
N VAL A 146 -5.56 -1.48 -15.20
CA VAL A 146 -4.91 -0.16 -15.07
C VAL A 146 -3.52 -0.30 -14.46
N LEU A 147 -3.33 -1.22 -13.51
CA LEU A 147 -2.03 -1.51 -12.92
C LEU A 147 -1.03 -2.06 -13.93
N ILE A 148 -1.46 -3.04 -14.74
CA ILE A 148 -0.61 -3.66 -15.76
C ILE A 148 -0.22 -2.60 -16.80
N LEU A 149 -1.15 -1.76 -17.20
CA LEU A 149 -0.90 -0.65 -18.13
C LEU A 149 0.06 0.38 -17.51
N PHE A 150 -0.16 0.78 -16.26
CA PHE A 150 0.73 1.69 -15.54
C PHE A 150 2.14 1.11 -15.40
N LEU A 151 2.28 -0.16 -14.98
CA LEU A 151 3.58 -0.83 -14.87
C LEU A 151 4.29 -0.91 -16.22
N ASN A 152 3.55 -1.20 -17.30
CA ASN A 152 4.10 -1.26 -18.66
C ASN A 152 4.59 0.13 -19.11
N ASP A 153 3.79 1.18 -18.91
CA ASP A 153 4.17 2.56 -19.27
C ASP A 153 5.31 3.08 -18.38
N TYR A 154 5.28 2.76 -17.10
CA TYR A 154 6.32 3.15 -16.15
C TYR A 154 7.66 2.47 -16.46
N SER A 155 7.64 1.20 -16.89
CA SER A 155 8.84 0.49 -17.35
C SER A 155 9.48 1.14 -18.58
N LYS A 156 8.68 1.80 -19.43
CA LYS A 156 9.14 2.53 -20.62
C LYS A 156 9.65 3.93 -20.27
N ILE A 157 9.00 4.63 -19.35
CA ILE A 157 9.34 6.01 -18.95
C ILE A 157 10.58 6.06 -18.03
N PHE A 158 10.82 5.04 -17.21
CA PHE A 158 11.98 5.00 -16.31
C PHE A 158 13.32 4.92 -17.06
N ILE A 159 13.31 4.44 -18.31
CA ILE A 159 14.49 4.45 -19.21
C ILE A 159 14.83 5.89 -19.64
N THR A 160 13.87 6.82 -19.60
CA THR A 160 14.00 8.20 -20.11
C THR A 160 14.22 9.28 -19.05
N ARG A 161 14.42 8.89 -17.78
CA ARG A 161 15.06 9.72 -16.73
C ARG A 161 14.31 10.99 -16.27
N ASP A 162 12.99 10.93 -16.10
CA ASP A 162 12.24 11.97 -15.36
C ASP A 162 11.26 11.34 -14.34
N GLY A 163 11.69 11.28 -13.08
CA GLY A 163 10.91 10.74 -11.95
C GLY A 163 9.78 11.65 -11.44
N ILE A 164 9.51 12.78 -12.12
CA ILE A 164 8.60 13.84 -11.63
C ILE A 164 7.16 13.67 -12.17
N ALA A 165 6.93 12.82 -13.16
CA ALA A 165 5.60 12.66 -13.78
C ALA A 165 4.68 11.64 -13.09
N LEU A 166 4.97 11.21 -11.85
CA LEU A 166 4.15 10.19 -11.17
C LEU A 166 2.72 10.69 -10.90
N PHE A 167 2.58 11.93 -10.42
CA PHE A 167 1.28 12.54 -10.08
C PHE A 167 0.49 13.04 -11.29
N SER A 168 1.16 13.23 -12.43
CA SER A 168 0.50 13.58 -13.70
C SER A 168 0.16 12.35 -14.53
N ASN A 169 0.46 11.14 -14.03
CA ASN A 169 0.19 9.93 -14.78
C ASN A 169 -1.33 9.66 -14.80
N PRO A 170 -1.97 9.65 -15.99
CA PRO A 170 -3.41 9.46 -16.09
C PRO A 170 -3.88 8.09 -15.56
N ASN A 171 -3.01 7.07 -15.58
CA ASN A 171 -3.33 5.76 -15.04
C ASN A 171 -3.35 5.78 -13.49
N LEU A 172 -2.51 6.58 -12.84
CA LEU A 172 -2.53 6.74 -11.38
C LEU A 172 -3.79 7.52 -10.96
N ILE A 173 -4.14 8.57 -11.68
CA ILE A 173 -5.38 9.34 -11.44
C ILE A 173 -6.61 8.45 -11.62
N ALA A 174 -6.62 7.61 -12.66
CA ALA A 174 -7.69 6.65 -12.88
C ALA A 174 -7.80 5.63 -11.73
N GLU A 175 -6.67 5.15 -11.21
CA GLU A 175 -6.63 4.23 -10.07
C GLU A 175 -7.22 4.88 -8.81
N TRP A 176 -6.88 6.13 -8.53
CA TRP A 176 -7.39 6.87 -7.38
C TRP A 176 -8.88 7.21 -7.54
N ALA A 177 -9.31 7.55 -8.76
CA ALA A 177 -10.72 7.78 -9.05
C ALA A 177 -11.56 6.50 -8.91
N LEU A 178 -11.02 5.35 -9.34
CA LEU A 178 -11.60 4.03 -9.12
C LEU A 178 -11.69 3.70 -7.63
N GLN A 179 -10.68 4.08 -6.84
CA GLN A 179 -10.69 3.88 -5.39
C GLN A 179 -11.75 4.72 -4.68
N ILE A 180 -11.97 5.96 -5.12
CA ILE A 180 -13.06 6.82 -4.60
C ILE A 180 -14.42 6.23 -4.98
N ALA A 181 -14.59 5.78 -6.23
CA ALA A 181 -15.83 5.18 -6.70
C ALA A 181 -16.18 3.86 -5.99
N ASP A 182 -15.18 3.06 -5.58
CA ASP A 182 -15.39 1.82 -4.83
C ASP A 182 -15.76 2.09 -3.35
N ASN A 183 -15.32 3.22 -2.81
CA ASN A 183 -15.58 3.64 -1.42
C ASN A 183 -16.88 4.46 -1.23
N THR A 184 -17.57 4.85 -2.31
CA THR A 184 -18.80 5.66 -2.27
C THR A 184 -20.03 4.80 -2.48
#